data_AF-A0AAX0RC61-F1
#
_entry.id   AF-A0AAX0RC61-F1
#
_cell.length_a   1.000
_cell.length_b   1.000
_cell.length_c   1.000
_cell.angle_alpha   90.00
_cell.angle_beta   90.00
_cell.angle_gamma   90.00
#
_symmetry.space_group_name_H-M   'P 1'
#
loop_
_entity.id
_entity.type
_entity.pdbx_description
1 polymer ?
#
loop_
_entity_poly.entity_id
_entity_poly.type
_entity_poly.pdbx_seq_one_letter_code
_entity_poly.pdbx_strand_id
1 'polypeptide(L)' 'MALDPLKALSDYSEADCTVQFWIAGAPAVEFKSLQAAVSYARNNGGRWQEIEITVHLPREDIVYATDKVHQLIDALPRGQ' A
#
# COMPACT_ATOMS: atom_id res chain seq x y z
N MET A 1 -12.06 -12.58 4.85
CA MET A 1 -12.71 -11.53 4.04
C MET A 1 -11.91 -11.36 2.77
N ALA A 2 -12.54 -11.44 1.60
CA ALA A 2 -11.87 -11.15 0.34
C ALA A 2 -11.57 -9.65 0.29
N LEU A 3 -10.30 -9.29 0.15
CA LEU A 3 -9.91 -7.92 -0.16
C LEU A 3 -10.27 -7.67 -1.63
N ASP A 4 -11.02 -6.62 -1.91
CA ASP A 4 -11.19 -6.13 -3.29
C ASP A 4 -10.18 -4.98 -3.50
N PRO A 5 -9.04 -5.24 -4.16
CA PRO A 5 -7.93 -4.30 -4.20
C PRO A 5 -8.26 -3.03 -4.98
N LEU A 6 -9.08 -3.12 -6.03
CA LEU A 6 -9.53 -1.95 -6.78
C LEU A 6 -10.43 -1.07 -5.92
N LYS A 7 -11.39 -1.69 -5.22
CA LYS A 7 -12.25 -0.97 -4.29
C LYS A 7 -11.46 -0.31 -3.17
N ALA A 8 -10.49 -1.02 -2.58
CA ALA A 8 -9.62 -0.46 -1.54
C ALA A 8 -8.82 0.75 -2.03
N LEU A 9 -8.22 0.67 -3.24
CA LEU A 9 -7.50 1.80 -3.84
C LEU A 9 -8.38 3.03 -4.02
N SER A 10 -9.65 2.85 -4.39
CA SER A 10 -10.63 3.94 -4.52
C SER A 10 -11.15 4.46 -3.17
N ASP A 11 -11.55 3.57 -2.25
CA ASP A 11 -12.08 3.93 -0.93
C ASP A 11 -11.03 4.68 -0.07
N TYR A 12 -9.74 4.34 -0.24
CA TYR A 12 -8.62 4.94 0.49
C TYR A 12 -7.78 5.88 -0.36
N SER A 13 -8.39 6.48 -1.38
CA SER A 13 -7.77 7.46 -2.29
C SER A 13 -7.17 8.66 -1.53
N GLU A 14 -7.80 9.08 -0.45
CA GLU A 14 -7.45 10.26 0.36
C GLU A 14 -7.05 9.90 1.80
N ALA A 15 -6.77 8.62 2.07
CA ALA A 15 -6.37 8.17 3.40
C ALA A 15 -4.85 8.30 3.58
N ASP A 16 -4.43 8.75 4.75
CA ASP A 16 -3.02 8.72 5.14
C ASP A 16 -2.56 7.26 5.24
N CYS A 17 -1.43 6.96 4.61
CA CYS A 17 -0.88 5.63 4.46
C CYS A 17 0.61 5.64 4.77
N THR A 18 1.09 4.64 5.49
CA THR A 18 2.52 4.45 5.74
C THR A 18 3.00 3.19 5.04
N VAL A 19 4.04 3.33 4.23
CA VAL A 19 4.71 2.22 3.56
C VAL A 19 5.96 1.88 4.34
N GLN A 20 6.11 0.63 4.75
CA GLN A 20 7.31 0.12 5.40
C GLN A 20 7.85 -1.07 4.65
N PHE A 21 9.12 -0.99 4.27
CA PHE A 21 9.85 -2.15 3.77
C PHE A 21 10.51 -2.86 4.95
N TRP A 22 10.34 -4.17 5.04
CA TRP A 22 10.99 -5.02 6.03
C TRP A 22 12.43 -5.33 5.63
N ILE A 23 13.20 -4.27 5.38
CA ILE A 23 14.63 -4.33 5.10
C ILE A 23 15.39 -3.52 6.16
N ALA A 24 16.59 -3.99 6.49
CA ALA A 24 17.40 -3.36 7.52
C ALA A 24 17.71 -1.90 7.16
N GLY A 25 17.28 -0.97 8.02
CA GLY A 25 17.54 0.46 7.87
C GLY A 25 16.63 1.22 6.91
N ALA A 26 15.60 0.60 6.34
CA ALA A 26 14.60 1.36 5.58
C ALA A 26 13.66 2.13 6.52
N PRO A 27 13.52 3.45 6.33
CA PRO A 27 12.52 4.23 7.04
C PRO A 27 11.12 3.91 6.50
N ALA A 28 10.12 4.04 7.37
CA ALA A 28 8.73 4.07 6.95
C ALA A 28 8.45 5.41 6.24
N VAL A 29 7.70 5.36 5.13
CA VAL A 29 7.41 6.52 4.29
C VAL A 29 5.90 6.78 4.30
N GLU A 30 5.51 8.00 4.63
CA GLU A 30 4.12 8.42 4.72
C GLU A 30 3.61 9.00 3.38
N PHE A 31 2.37 8.68 3.03
CA PHE A 31 1.66 9.10 1.83
C PHE A 31 0.24 9.52 2.20
N LYS A 32 -0.36 10.45 1.46
CA LYS A 32 -1.76 10.90 1.69
C LYS A 32 -2.79 10.13 0.87
N SER A 33 -2.39 8.99 0.32
CA SER A 33 -3.21 8.20 -0.60
C SER A 33 -2.69 6.77 -0.65
N LEU A 34 -3.60 5.80 -0.58
CA LEU A 34 -3.24 4.40 -0.79
C LEU A 34 -2.71 4.16 -2.21
N GLN A 35 -3.22 4.88 -3.19
CA GLN A 35 -2.74 4.78 -4.58
C GLN A 35 -1.28 5.24 -4.69
N ALA A 36 -0.92 6.35 -4.03
CA ALA A 36 0.46 6.85 -4.01
C ALA A 36 1.39 5.88 -3.28
N ALA A 37 0.95 5.34 -2.14
CA ALA A 37 1.68 4.32 -1.37
C ALA A 37 1.95 3.05 -2.21
N VAL A 38 0.92 2.53 -2.89
CA VAL A 38 1.03 1.33 -3.73
C VAL A 38 1.87 1.59 -4.98
N SER A 39 1.78 2.78 -5.58
CA SER A 39 2.63 3.17 -6.70
C SER A 39 4.10 3.26 -6.28
N TYR A 40 4.38 3.86 -5.11
CA TYR A 40 5.73 3.90 -4.54
C TYR A 40 6.26 2.51 -4.25
N ALA A 41 5.45 1.65 -3.62
CA ALA A 41 5.77 0.24 -3.38
C ALA A 41 6.14 -0.47 -4.68
N ARG A 42 5.35 -0.33 -5.74
CA ARG A 42 5.63 -0.92 -7.06
C ARG A 42 6.98 -0.46 -7.62
N ASN A 43 7.28 0.84 -7.54
CA ASN A 43 8.50 1.42 -8.10
C ASN A 43 9.76 1.09 -7.28
N ASN A 44 9.63 0.86 -5.97
CA ASN A 44 10.74 0.55 -5.06
C ASN A 44 10.93 -0.96 -4.83
N GLY A 45 10.39 -1.81 -5.71
CA GLY A 45 10.61 -3.25 -5.64
C GLY A 45 9.76 -3.97 -4.60
N GLY A 46 8.62 -3.39 -4.18
CA GLY A 46 7.64 -4.02 -3.29
C GLY A 46 6.95 -5.26 -3.87
N ARG A 47 7.33 -5.72 -5.07
CA ARG A 47 6.98 -7.03 -5.64
C ARG A 47 7.99 -8.14 -5.29
N TRP A 48 9.18 -7.74 -4.87
CA TRP A 48 10.32 -8.64 -4.61
C TRP A 48 10.78 -8.60 -3.16
N GLN A 49 10.33 -7.60 -2.39
CA GLN A 49 10.73 -7.36 -1.01
C GLN A 49 9.53 -7.49 -0.08
N GLU A 50 9.78 -7.88 1.16
CA GLU A 50 8.78 -7.83 2.21
C GLU A 50 8.39 -6.37 2.48
N ILE A 51 7.12 -6.09 2.32
CA ILE A 51 6.54 -4.75 2.42
C ILE A 51 5.21 -4.79 3.17
N GLU A 52 4.95 -3.73 3.89
CA GLU A 52 3.71 -3.48 4.60
C GLU A 52 3.18 -2.09 4.23
N ILE A 53 1.88 -1.97 4.04
CA ILE A 53 1.19 -0.68 3.89
C ILE A 53 0.13 -0.59 4.96
N THR A 54 0.24 0.41 5.83
CA THR A 54 -0.75 0.71 6.87
C THR A 54 -1.58 1.90 6.42
N VAL A 55 -2.90 1.75 6.39
CA VAL A 55 -3.84 2.84 6.10
C VAL A 55 -4.40 3.33 7.42
N HIS A 56 -4.18 4.61 7.70
CA HIS A 56 -4.66 5.29 8.90
C HIS A 56 -6.07 5.81 8.66
N LEU A 57 -7.06 5.20 9.30
CA LEU A 57 -8.44 5.69 9.30
C LEU A 57 -8.77 6.27 10.67
N PRO A 58 -9.73 7.21 10.76
CA PRO A 58 -10.12 7.82 12.04
C PRO A 58 -10.68 6.85 13.09
N ARG A 59 -11.01 5.61 12.70
CA ARG A 59 -11.59 4.59 13.60
C ARG A 59 -10.68 3.39 13.82
N GLU A 60 -9.81 3.06 12.87
CA GLU A 60 -8.94 1.89 12.92
C GLU A 60 -7.82 2.01 11.87
N ASP A 61 -6.70 1.34 12.11
CA ASP A 61 -5.64 1.19 11.12
C ASP A 61 -5.83 -0.11 10.34
N ILE A 62 -5.76 -0.04 9.02
CA ILE A 62 -5.82 -1.22 8.15
C ILE A 62 -4.44 -1.57 7.67
N VAL A 63 -3.93 -2.72 8.09
CA VAL A 63 -2.60 -3.21 7.68
C VAL A 63 -2.72 -4.17 6.49
N TYR A 64 -2.06 -3.81 5.40
CA TYR A 64 -1.84 -4.65 4.24
C TYR A 64 -0.43 -5.26 4.30
N ALA A 65 -0.37 -6.54 4.65
CA ALA A 65 0.86 -7.33 4.55
C ALA A 65 1.26 -7.58 3.09
N THR A 66 2.49 -8.08 2.88
CA THR A 66 3.14 -8.23 1.58
C THR A 66 2.25 -8.88 0.51
N ASP A 67 1.57 -9.99 0.82
CA ASP A 67 0.66 -10.65 -0.14
C ASP A 67 -0.50 -9.76 -0.62
N LYS A 68 -1.05 -8.94 0.28
CA LYS A 68 -2.13 -8.00 -0.06
C LYS A 68 -1.57 -6.80 -0.84
N VAL A 69 -0.37 -6.33 -0.48
CA VAL A 69 0.31 -5.27 -1.23
C VAL A 69 0.62 -5.72 -2.64
N HIS A 70 1.04 -6.97 -2.85
CA HIS A 70 1.21 -7.54 -4.18
C HIS A 70 -0.09 -7.53 -5.00
N GLN A 71 -1.22 -7.88 -4.38
CA GLN A 71 -2.55 -7.80 -5.02
C GLN A 71 -2.92 -6.35 -5.38
N LEU A 72 -2.65 -5.39 -4.49
CA LEU A 72 -2.87 -3.96 -4.76
C LEU A 72 -2.00 -3.45 -5.91
N ILE A 73 -0.72 -3.85 -5.93
CA ILE A 73 0.23 -3.50 -7.00
C ILE A 73 -0.23 -4.06 -8.35
N ASP A 74 -0.70 -5.31 -8.39
CA ASP A 74 -1.18 -5.96 -9.60
C ASP A 74 -2.49 -5.33 -10.11
N ALA A 75 -3.37 -4.93 -9.19
CA ALA A 75 -4.62 -4.22 -9.48
C ALA A 75 -4.42 -2.75 -9.89
N LEU A 76 -3.28 -2.14 -9.56
CA LEU A 76 -3.00 -0.74 -9.87
C LEU A 76 -2.95 -0.53 -11.41
N PRO A 77 -3.87 0.26 -12.01
CA PRO A 77 -3.88 0.47 -13.44
C PRO A 77 -2.55 1.06 -13.91
N ARG A 78 -2.02 0.54 -15.02
CA ARG A 78 -0.68 0.88 -15.54
C ARG A 78 -0.59 2.26 -16.21
N GLY A 79 -1.57 3.14 -16.05
CA GLY A 79 -1.56 4.44 -16.72
C GLY A 79 -2.43 5.49 -16.04
N GLN A 80 -1.82 6.62 -15.73
CA GLN A 80 -2.08 7.84 -16.48
C GLN A 80 -0.76 8.58 -16.69
#